data_AF-A0A1X3PA64-F1
#
_entry.id   AF-A0A1X3PA64-F1
#
_cell.length_a   1.000
_cell.length_b   1.000
_cell.length_c   1.000
_cell.angle_alpha   90.00
_cell.angle_beta   90.00
_cell.angle_gamma   90.00
#
_symmetry.space_group_name_H-M   'P 1'
#
loop_
_entity.id
_entity.type
_entity.pdbx_description
1 polymer ?
#
loop_
_entity_poly.entity_id
_entity_poly.type
_entity_poly.pdbx_seq_one_letter_code
_entity_poly.pdbx_strand_id
1 'polypeptide(L)'
;MLRAGLSAALAPDRETHLLHAEAAHQLCLADGLLELLDWTRQGVPADPLACLWLSSLRWHRLLTGAFPDGAPEPPRRPLDAGLAALLQEPHPRLRLQADTGGVSLAGLADGEMAYLSAPSQPSARDAAGLVRLVPLALVPYVEEQMLLSWAEQALALTQGHPEVLSSARELISLIRSIAQRPHMPEAERQAAVRRADDLMAGADDGARAVVRAQVAAAAASMQQDKPMEQDKPVEQNSPEDSAARVGAAPAPVLPQELEDVLRTSLLTDWEQVTAPA
;
A
#
# COMPACT_ATOMS: atom_id res chain seq x y z
N MET A 1 3.75 -3.48 -7.41
CA MET A 1 3.03 -3.82 -6.14
C MET A 1 1.81 -2.94 -5.94
N LEU A 2 1.96 -1.62 -5.77
CA LEU A 2 0.85 -0.71 -5.46
C LEU A 2 -0.36 -0.86 -6.41
N ARG A 3 -0.13 -0.88 -7.73
CA ARG A 3 -1.19 -1.10 -8.74
C ARG A 3 -2.00 -2.37 -8.48
N ALA A 4 -1.33 -3.51 -8.25
CA ALA A 4 -1.99 -4.78 -7.99
C ALA A 4 -2.86 -4.74 -6.73
N GLY A 5 -2.36 -4.08 -5.67
CA GLY A 5 -3.13 -3.87 -4.45
C GLY A 5 -4.36 -3.00 -4.66
N LEU A 6 -4.21 -1.87 -5.34
CA LEU A 6 -5.33 -0.98 -5.63
C LEU A 6 -6.39 -1.68 -6.49
N SER A 7 -6.00 -2.45 -7.50
CA SER A 7 -7.00 -3.15 -8.30
C SER A 7 -7.73 -4.24 -7.50
N ALA A 8 -7.07 -4.87 -6.52
CA ALA A 8 -7.71 -5.78 -5.57
C ALA A 8 -8.57 -5.07 -4.52
N ALA A 9 -8.27 -3.79 -4.24
CA ALA A 9 -9.05 -2.93 -3.34
C ALA A 9 -10.35 -2.41 -3.97
N LEU A 10 -10.52 -2.59 -5.28
CA LEU A 10 -11.67 -2.09 -6.03
C LEU A 10 -12.77 -3.14 -6.10
N ALA A 11 -13.92 -2.85 -5.49
CA ALA A 11 -15.15 -3.58 -5.77
C ALA A 11 -15.93 -2.86 -6.90
N PRO A 12 -16.46 -3.58 -7.89
CA PRO A 12 -17.30 -2.99 -8.93
C PRO A 12 -18.68 -2.61 -8.36
N ASP A 13 -19.14 -1.37 -8.58
CA ASP A 13 -20.52 -0.96 -8.31
C ASP A 13 -21.13 -0.24 -9.52
N ARG A 14 -21.83 -0.98 -10.38
CA ARG A 14 -22.60 -0.55 -11.58
C ARG A 14 -21.86 0.37 -12.57
N GLU A 15 -21.44 1.56 -12.17
CA GLU A 15 -20.72 2.60 -12.93
C GLU A 15 -19.61 3.31 -12.12
N THR A 16 -19.50 3.06 -10.81
CA THR A 16 -18.53 3.66 -9.88
C THR A 16 -17.67 2.58 -9.24
N HIS A 17 -16.40 2.84 -9.03
CA HIS A 17 -15.52 1.91 -8.32
C HIS A 17 -15.54 2.19 -6.82
N LEU A 18 -15.70 1.15 -6.00
CA LEU A 18 -15.58 1.25 -4.55
C LEU A 18 -14.16 0.93 -4.12
N LEU A 19 -13.44 1.88 -3.53
CA LEU A 19 -12.09 1.72 -3.02
C LEU A 19 -12.11 1.46 -1.52
N HIS A 20 -11.48 0.37 -1.09
CA HIS A 20 -11.27 0.09 0.33
C HIS A 20 -10.54 1.25 1.04
N ALA A 21 -11.05 1.72 2.19
CA ALA A 21 -10.53 2.92 2.85
C ALA A 21 -9.06 2.81 3.27
N GLU A 22 -8.62 1.64 3.74
CA GLU A 22 -7.19 1.41 4.08
C GLU A 22 -6.27 1.43 2.86
N ALA A 23 -6.78 1.11 1.66
CA ALA A 23 -6.00 1.25 0.43
C ALA A 23 -5.84 2.73 0.05
N ALA A 24 -6.86 3.57 0.31
CA ALA A 24 -6.71 5.02 0.21
C ALA A 24 -5.73 5.57 1.28
N HIS A 25 -5.74 5.00 2.49
CA HIS A 25 -4.79 5.37 3.54
C HIS A 25 -3.36 5.03 3.11
N GLN A 26 -3.15 3.87 2.50
CA GLN A 26 -1.86 3.48 1.93
C GLN A 26 -1.31 4.53 0.95
N LEU A 27 -2.16 5.11 0.10
CA LEU A 27 -1.75 6.16 -0.83
C LEU A 27 -1.28 7.43 -0.11
N CYS A 28 -2.05 7.87 0.87
CA CYS A 28 -1.68 9.04 1.67
C CYS A 28 -0.38 8.77 2.43
N LEU A 29 -0.24 7.59 3.05
CA LEU A 29 0.96 7.21 3.79
C LEU A 29 2.20 7.14 2.89
N ALA A 30 2.04 6.61 1.66
CA ALA A 30 3.11 6.61 0.66
C ALA A 30 3.54 8.03 0.29
N ASP A 31 2.60 8.97 0.14
CA ASP A 31 2.93 10.38 -0.14
C ASP A 31 3.58 11.08 1.07
N GLY A 32 3.18 10.75 2.29
CA GLY A 32 3.88 11.19 3.51
C GLY A 32 5.32 10.69 3.58
N LEU A 33 5.59 9.48 3.09
CA LEU A 33 6.96 8.97 2.96
C LEU A 33 7.76 9.72 1.90
N LEU A 34 7.15 10.12 0.79
CA LEU A 34 7.83 10.96 -0.20
C LEU A 34 8.23 12.32 0.38
N GLU A 35 7.35 12.92 1.20
CA GLU A 35 7.66 14.16 1.91
C GLU A 35 8.87 14.00 2.85
N LEU A 36 8.91 12.91 3.62
CA LEU A 36 10.07 12.55 4.45
C LEU A 36 11.36 12.41 3.62
N LEU A 37 11.30 11.65 2.52
CA LEU A 37 12.46 11.37 1.67
C LEU A 37 12.98 12.61 0.95
N ASP A 38 12.08 13.48 0.47
CA ASP A 38 12.47 14.70 -0.23
C ASP A 38 13.13 15.72 0.72
N TRP A 39 12.60 15.90 1.93
CA TRP A 39 13.27 16.73 2.95
C TRP A 39 14.63 16.17 3.32
N THR A 40 14.72 14.85 3.54
CA THR A 40 15.99 14.18 3.84
C THR A 40 17.01 14.39 2.72
N ARG A 41 16.59 14.26 1.45
CA ARG A 41 17.43 14.49 0.27
C ARG A 41 17.91 15.93 0.17
N GLN A 42 17.13 16.90 0.64
CA GLN A 42 17.51 18.32 0.71
C GLN A 42 18.38 18.66 1.93
N GLY A 43 18.72 17.68 2.77
CA GLY A 43 19.48 17.90 4.01
C GLY A 43 18.65 18.55 5.12
N VAL A 44 17.33 18.59 4.98
CA VAL A 44 16.41 19.11 5.99
C VAL A 44 16.02 17.95 6.91
N PRO A 45 16.25 18.05 8.23
CA PRO A 45 15.82 17.02 9.16
C PRO A 45 14.30 16.92 9.18
N ALA A 46 13.80 15.70 9.12
CA ALA A 46 12.39 15.37 9.05
C ALA A 46 12.07 14.28 10.08
N ASP A 47 10.97 14.44 10.82
CA ASP A 47 10.48 13.42 11.74
C ASP A 47 9.59 12.44 10.97
N PRO A 48 9.97 11.14 10.86
CA PRO A 48 9.18 10.15 10.13
C PRO A 48 7.77 9.97 10.69
N LEU A 49 7.61 9.96 12.02
CA LEU A 49 6.30 9.79 12.65
C LEU A 49 5.40 10.98 12.35
N ALA A 50 5.94 12.20 12.42
CA ALA A 50 5.17 13.40 12.08
C ALA A 50 4.69 13.38 10.62
N CYS A 51 5.55 13.01 9.66
CA CYS A 51 5.16 12.88 8.25
C CYS A 51 4.04 11.82 8.06
N LEU A 52 4.17 10.68 8.73
CA LEU A 52 3.18 9.59 8.67
C LEU A 52 1.85 9.97 9.34
N TRP A 53 1.90 10.75 10.42
CA TRP A 53 0.73 11.29 11.08
C TRP A 53 0.00 12.35 10.25
N LEU A 54 0.72 13.34 9.72
CA LEU A 54 0.16 14.36 8.84
C LEU A 54 -0.50 13.75 7.59
N SER A 55 0.12 12.73 7.00
CA SER A 55 -0.49 11.99 5.90
C SER A 55 -1.74 11.19 6.31
N SER A 56 -1.78 10.66 7.54
CA SER A 56 -2.97 10.02 8.09
C SER A 56 -4.11 11.03 8.33
N LEU A 57 -3.80 12.27 8.70
CA LEU A 57 -4.79 13.34 8.80
C LEU A 57 -5.32 13.76 7.42
N ARG A 58 -4.49 13.77 6.37
CA ARG A 58 -4.95 13.96 4.97
C ARG A 58 -5.96 12.87 4.58
N TRP A 59 -5.66 11.61 4.90
CA TRP A 59 -6.60 10.50 4.72
C TRP A 59 -7.90 10.69 5.52
N HIS A 60 -7.82 11.04 6.81
CA HIS A 60 -9.01 11.32 7.63
C HIS A 60 -9.92 12.36 6.98
N ARG A 61 -9.34 13.44 6.46
CA ARG A 61 -10.07 14.48 5.75
C ARG A 61 -10.70 13.99 4.44
N LEU A 62 -10.07 13.06 3.72
CA LEU A 62 -10.69 12.45 2.54
C LEU A 62 -12.00 11.72 2.89
N LEU A 63 -12.05 11.08 4.06
CA LEU A 63 -13.23 10.33 4.51
C LEU A 63 -14.32 11.23 5.10
N THR A 64 -13.93 12.24 5.89
CA THR A 64 -14.85 13.02 6.73
C THR A 64 -15.13 14.42 6.19
N GLY A 65 -14.35 14.88 5.22
CA GLY A 65 -14.40 16.25 4.70
C GLY A 65 -13.64 17.29 5.54
N ALA A 66 -13.19 16.94 6.75
CA ALA A 66 -12.50 17.84 7.68
C ALA A 66 -11.35 17.16 8.42
N PHE A 67 -10.46 17.96 9.01
CA PHE A 67 -9.51 17.44 9.98
C PHE A 67 -10.20 17.23 11.34
N PRO A 68 -9.70 16.33 12.19
CA PRO A 68 -10.16 16.23 13.57
C PRO A 68 -9.96 17.56 14.31
N ASP A 69 -10.82 17.83 15.29
CA ASP A 69 -10.74 19.05 16.09
C ASP A 69 -9.39 19.11 16.84
N GLY A 70 -8.72 20.26 16.79
CA GLY A 70 -7.42 20.46 17.45
C GLY A 70 -6.21 19.87 16.72
N ALA A 71 -6.42 19.03 15.70
CA ALA A 71 -5.34 18.53 14.87
C ALA A 71 -4.71 19.67 14.03
N PRO A 72 -3.40 19.62 13.74
CA PRO A 72 -2.79 20.56 12.80
C PRO A 72 -3.34 20.32 11.39
N GLU A 73 -3.38 21.38 10.57
CA GLU A 73 -3.65 21.24 9.14
C GLU A 73 -2.36 20.83 8.41
N PRO A 74 -2.28 19.62 7.82
CA PRO A 74 -1.14 19.22 7.03
C PRO A 74 -0.96 20.12 5.80
N PRO A 75 0.28 20.36 5.34
CA PRO A 75 0.54 20.97 4.04
C PRO A 75 -0.20 20.21 2.93
N ARG A 76 -0.76 20.93 1.96
CA ARG A 76 -1.44 20.31 0.82
C ARG A 76 -0.43 19.62 -0.10
N ARG A 77 -0.79 18.44 -0.58
CA ARG A 77 0.00 17.64 -1.53
C ARG A 77 -0.77 17.47 -2.85
N PRO A 78 -0.09 17.30 -4.01
CA PRO A 78 -0.75 17.06 -5.29
C PRO A 78 -1.72 15.87 -5.25
N LEU A 79 -1.35 14.81 -4.54
CA LEU A 79 -2.18 13.62 -4.35
C LEU A 79 -3.54 13.97 -3.70
N ASP A 80 -3.56 14.88 -2.72
CA ASP A 80 -4.80 15.29 -2.03
C ASP A 80 -5.83 15.84 -3.00
N ALA A 81 -5.38 16.71 -3.91
CA ALA A 81 -6.25 17.33 -4.91
C ALA A 81 -6.75 16.31 -5.94
N GLY A 82 -5.88 15.41 -6.39
CA GLY A 82 -6.24 14.33 -7.32
C GLY A 82 -7.27 13.37 -6.73
N LEU A 83 -7.04 12.89 -5.50
CA LEU A 83 -7.97 12.00 -4.82
C LEU A 83 -9.29 12.70 -4.50
N ALA A 84 -9.25 13.95 -4.01
CA ALA A 84 -10.47 14.71 -3.75
C ALA A 84 -11.31 14.90 -5.03
N ALA A 85 -10.69 15.17 -6.17
CA ALA A 85 -11.39 15.32 -7.45
C ALA A 85 -12.07 14.03 -7.92
N LEU A 86 -11.48 12.85 -7.63
CA LEU A 86 -12.06 11.55 -7.99
C LEU A 86 -13.23 11.13 -7.08
N LEU A 87 -13.18 11.56 -5.81
CA LEU A 87 -14.11 11.17 -4.76
C LEU A 87 -15.32 12.12 -4.61
N GLN A 88 -15.28 13.33 -5.17
CA GLN A 88 -16.32 14.35 -5.00
C GLN A 88 -17.39 14.33 -6.13
N GLU A 89 -18.59 14.79 -5.77
CA GLU A 89 -19.82 14.88 -6.61
C GLU A 89 -19.71 15.91 -7.77
N PRO A 90 -20.55 15.85 -8.83
CA PRO A 90 -21.84 15.15 -8.97
C PRO A 90 -21.81 13.74 -9.60
N HIS A 91 -20.65 13.26 -10.05
CA HIS A 91 -20.51 11.91 -10.62
C HIS A 91 -19.17 11.31 -10.19
N PRO A 92 -19.03 10.91 -8.91
CA PRO A 92 -17.79 10.34 -8.42
C PRO A 92 -17.46 9.08 -9.24
N ARG A 93 -16.28 9.05 -9.86
CA ARG A 93 -15.78 7.86 -10.57
C ARG A 93 -15.25 6.81 -9.60
N LEU A 94 -14.91 7.26 -8.40
CA LEU A 94 -14.42 6.47 -7.28
C LEU A 94 -15.21 6.86 -6.04
N ARG A 95 -15.63 5.89 -5.24
CA ARG A 95 -16.17 6.11 -3.89
C ARG A 95 -15.38 5.29 -2.90
N LEU A 96 -15.22 5.80 -1.69
CA LEU A 96 -14.68 4.98 -0.61
C LEU A 96 -15.75 3.97 -0.20
N GLN A 97 -15.33 2.71 -0.04
CA GLN A 97 -16.22 1.64 0.40
C GLN A 97 -16.67 1.93 1.85
N ALA A 98 -17.98 2.02 2.04
CA ALA A 98 -18.57 2.18 3.37
C ALA A 98 -18.15 1.03 4.31
N ASP A 99 -18.14 1.30 5.60
CA ASP A 99 -17.81 0.34 6.67
C ASP A 99 -16.39 -0.25 6.61
N THR A 100 -15.49 0.36 5.84
CA THR A 100 -14.06 0.02 5.81
C THR A 100 -13.22 1.11 6.52
N GLY A 101 -12.13 0.70 7.17
CA GLY A 101 -11.21 1.64 7.86
C GLY A 101 -11.75 2.26 9.16
N GLY A 102 -12.82 1.70 9.75
CA GLY A 102 -13.46 2.25 10.95
C GLY A 102 -12.53 2.35 12.15
N VAL A 103 -11.68 1.35 12.38
CA VAL A 103 -10.64 1.39 13.44
C VAL A 103 -9.68 2.54 13.15
N SER A 104 -9.14 2.66 11.94
CA SER A 104 -8.21 3.74 11.61
C SER A 104 -8.82 5.13 11.76
N LEU A 105 -10.09 5.28 11.38
CA LEU A 105 -10.82 6.54 11.52
C LEU A 105 -11.02 6.90 13.00
N ALA A 106 -11.50 5.96 13.82
CA ALA A 106 -11.68 6.17 15.25
C ALA A 106 -10.36 6.51 15.95
N GLY A 107 -9.25 5.90 15.53
CA GLY A 107 -7.94 6.14 16.12
C GLY A 107 -7.38 7.54 15.87
N LEU A 108 -7.83 8.23 14.82
CA LEU A 108 -7.39 9.59 14.50
C LEU A 108 -8.36 10.66 15.00
N ALA A 109 -9.53 10.28 15.53
CA ALA A 109 -10.64 11.19 15.80
C ALA A 109 -10.30 12.26 16.86
N ASP A 110 -9.41 11.96 17.80
CA ASP A 110 -8.99 12.90 18.84
C ASP A 110 -7.98 13.94 18.35
N GLY A 111 -7.47 13.78 17.12
CA GLY A 111 -6.55 14.76 16.52
C GLY A 111 -5.15 14.81 17.12
N GLU A 112 -4.85 14.00 18.14
CA GLU A 112 -3.54 13.91 18.78
C GLU A 112 -2.61 12.91 18.06
N MET A 113 -1.31 13.19 18.07
CA MET A 113 -0.32 12.24 17.56
C MET A 113 -0.04 11.15 18.59
N ALA A 114 -0.53 9.93 18.33
CA ALA A 114 -0.27 8.79 19.21
C ALA A 114 1.16 8.25 19.04
N TYR A 115 1.64 7.56 20.08
CA TYR A 115 2.99 7.00 20.13
C TYR A 115 2.94 5.51 20.47
N LEU A 116 4.02 4.77 20.21
CA LEU A 116 4.08 3.34 20.56
C LEU A 116 3.89 3.08 22.07
N SER A 117 4.32 4.00 22.93
CA SER A 117 4.11 3.93 24.38
C SER A 117 2.67 4.22 24.82
N ALA A 118 1.88 4.85 23.97
CA ALA A 118 0.49 5.25 24.21
C ALA A 118 -0.28 5.27 22.87
N PRO A 119 -0.55 4.09 22.29
CA PRO A 119 -1.21 3.99 20.99
C PRO A 119 -2.68 4.40 21.14
N SER A 120 -3.28 4.90 20.06
CA SER A 120 -4.65 5.43 20.10
C SER A 120 -5.68 4.37 20.50
N GLN A 121 -5.60 3.17 19.90
CA GLN A 121 -6.47 2.03 20.25
C GLN A 121 -5.65 0.79 20.63
N PRO A 122 -5.21 0.66 21.89
CA PRO A 122 -4.35 -0.45 22.33
C PRO A 122 -5.04 -1.82 22.31
N SER A 123 -6.38 -1.86 22.34
CA SER A 123 -7.17 -3.08 22.35
C SER A 123 -7.69 -3.52 20.97
N ALA A 124 -7.56 -2.67 19.94
CA ALA A 124 -8.06 -2.97 18.60
C ALA A 124 -7.20 -4.03 17.92
N ARG A 125 -7.83 -5.13 17.48
CA ARG A 125 -7.17 -6.29 16.86
C ARG A 125 -7.31 -6.34 15.34
N ASP A 126 -7.86 -5.28 14.75
CA ASP A 126 -8.12 -5.22 13.32
C ASP A 126 -6.79 -5.22 12.54
N ALA A 127 -6.65 -6.14 11.59
CA ALA A 127 -5.42 -6.22 10.80
C ALA A 127 -5.50 -5.42 9.49
N ALA A 128 -6.61 -4.74 9.18
CA ALA A 128 -6.75 -4.01 7.93
C ALA A 128 -5.75 -2.84 7.82
N GLY A 129 -5.40 -2.23 8.95
CA GLY A 129 -4.36 -1.21 9.06
C GLY A 129 -2.94 -1.68 8.69
N LEU A 130 -2.70 -2.97 8.40
CA LEU A 130 -1.43 -3.46 7.85
C LEU A 130 -1.25 -3.13 6.37
N VAL A 131 -2.35 -2.93 5.62
CA VAL A 131 -2.35 -2.57 4.19
C VAL A 131 -1.45 -1.36 3.92
N ARG A 132 -1.58 -0.32 4.74
CA ARG A 132 -0.85 0.94 4.56
C ARG A 132 0.65 0.85 4.83
N LEU A 133 1.15 -0.24 5.42
CA LEU A 133 2.57 -0.40 5.76
C LEU A 133 3.42 -0.89 4.59
N VAL A 134 2.81 -1.42 3.53
CA VAL A 134 3.54 -1.99 2.38
C VAL A 134 4.55 -1.01 1.74
N PRO A 135 4.22 0.28 1.52
CA PRO A 135 5.19 1.24 0.98
C PRO A 135 6.43 1.43 1.85
N LEU A 136 6.31 1.33 3.18
CA LEU A 136 7.46 1.47 4.09
C LEU A 136 8.54 0.44 3.75
N ALA A 137 8.14 -0.83 3.57
CA ALA A 137 9.07 -1.93 3.29
C ALA A 137 9.84 -1.79 1.97
N LEU A 138 9.43 -0.86 1.10
CA LEU A 138 10.03 -0.63 -0.22
C LEU A 138 10.96 0.58 -0.25
N VAL A 139 11.11 1.32 0.86
CA VAL A 139 12.03 2.45 0.93
C VAL A 139 13.48 1.94 0.81
N PRO A 140 14.24 2.37 -0.22
CA PRO A 140 15.61 1.92 -0.41
C PRO A 140 16.55 2.58 0.60
N TYR A 141 17.73 1.99 0.77
CA TYR A 141 18.84 2.54 1.59
C TYR A 141 18.53 2.76 3.08
N VAL A 142 17.35 2.37 3.56
CA VAL A 142 16.99 2.39 4.98
C VAL A 142 17.14 0.99 5.59
N GLU A 143 17.81 0.93 6.74
CA GLU A 143 18.01 -0.31 7.49
C GLU A 143 16.68 -0.96 7.92
N GLU A 144 16.64 -2.29 7.98
CA GLU A 144 15.43 -3.03 8.34
C GLU A 144 14.90 -2.65 9.71
N GLN A 145 15.78 -2.55 10.70
CA GLN A 145 15.39 -2.18 12.06
C GLN A 145 14.69 -0.81 12.11
N MET A 146 15.10 0.14 11.26
CA MET A 146 14.49 1.46 11.17
C MET A 146 13.10 1.39 10.53
N LEU A 147 12.93 0.63 9.44
CA LEU A 147 11.62 0.42 8.83
C LEU A 147 10.64 -0.30 9.75
N LEU A 148 11.11 -1.29 10.52
CA LEU A 148 10.31 -1.96 11.54
C LEU A 148 9.81 -0.94 12.58
N SER A 149 10.70 -0.05 13.04
CA SER A 149 10.30 1.00 13.98
C SER A 149 9.27 1.96 13.38
N TRP A 150 9.47 2.41 12.13
CA TRP A 150 8.50 3.28 11.45
C TRP A 150 7.15 2.62 11.25
N ALA A 151 7.13 1.33 10.91
CA ALA A 151 5.89 0.58 10.72
C ALA A 151 5.08 0.47 12.01
N GLU A 152 5.73 0.19 13.13
CA GLU A 152 5.06 0.15 14.43
C GLU A 152 4.54 1.50 14.86
N GLN A 153 5.33 2.56 14.68
CA GLN A 153 4.90 3.92 15.01
C GLN A 153 3.74 4.36 14.13
N ALA A 154 3.79 4.10 12.82
CA ALA A 154 2.71 4.38 11.88
C ALA A 154 1.42 3.65 12.28
N LEU A 155 1.54 2.39 12.72
CA LEU A 155 0.40 1.61 13.16
C LEU A 155 -0.19 2.18 14.46
N ALA A 156 0.67 2.53 15.43
CA ALA A 156 0.32 3.11 16.73
C ALA A 156 -0.51 4.41 16.63
N LEU A 157 -0.38 5.15 15.52
CA LEU A 157 -1.23 6.31 15.21
C LEU A 157 -2.72 5.98 15.25
N THR A 158 -3.12 4.74 14.97
CA THR A 158 -4.52 4.34 14.95
C THR A 158 -4.84 3.19 15.89
N GLN A 159 -3.92 2.24 16.08
CA GLN A 159 -4.09 1.06 16.91
C GLN A 159 -2.75 0.51 17.40
N GLY A 160 -2.75 -0.23 18.51
CA GLY A 160 -1.49 -0.70 19.10
C GLY A 160 -1.56 -2.05 19.79
N HIS A 161 -2.48 -2.93 19.38
CA HIS A 161 -2.54 -4.26 19.97
C HIS A 161 -1.25 -5.06 19.65
N PRO A 162 -0.62 -5.71 20.65
CA PRO A 162 0.67 -6.37 20.48
C PRO A 162 0.71 -7.42 19.35
N GLU A 163 -0.37 -8.17 19.15
CA GLU A 163 -0.47 -9.15 18.06
C GLU A 163 -0.42 -8.48 16.67
N VAL A 164 -1.09 -7.33 16.50
CA VAL A 164 -1.10 -6.61 15.21
C VAL A 164 0.26 -5.96 14.95
N LEU A 165 0.92 -5.43 16.00
CA LEU A 165 2.30 -4.93 15.91
C LEU A 165 3.29 -6.05 15.54
N SER A 166 3.10 -7.25 16.08
CA SER A 166 3.89 -8.43 15.67
C SER A 166 3.68 -8.73 14.19
N SER A 167 2.42 -8.79 13.73
CA SER A 167 2.11 -9.00 12.31
C SER A 167 2.69 -7.91 11.40
N ALA A 168 2.72 -6.66 11.86
CA ALA A 168 3.32 -5.54 11.14
C ALA A 168 4.81 -5.77 10.90
N ARG A 169 5.57 -6.13 11.95
CA ARG A 169 7.00 -6.44 11.82
C ARG A 169 7.24 -7.56 10.82
N GLU A 170 6.49 -8.64 10.94
CA GLU A 170 6.62 -9.79 10.06
C GLU A 170 6.25 -9.48 8.60
N LEU A 171 5.24 -8.63 8.38
CA LEU A 171 4.87 -8.19 7.04
C LEU A 171 5.98 -7.36 6.38
N ILE A 172 6.60 -6.43 7.13
CA ILE A 172 7.73 -5.64 6.64
C ILE A 172 8.90 -6.56 6.25
N SER A 173 9.31 -7.48 7.12
CA SER A 173 10.40 -8.42 6.83
C SER A 173 10.07 -9.34 5.65
N LEU A 174 8.83 -9.82 5.54
CA LEU A 174 8.38 -10.62 4.40
C LEU A 174 8.55 -9.84 3.09
N ILE A 175 8.03 -8.62 3.01
CA ILE A 175 8.09 -7.80 1.79
C ILE A 175 9.54 -7.44 1.45
N ARG A 176 10.36 -7.05 2.44
CA ARG A 176 11.80 -6.80 2.22
C ARG A 176 12.51 -8.03 1.68
N SER A 177 12.24 -9.22 2.24
CA SER A 177 12.85 -10.46 1.77
C SER A 177 12.48 -10.78 0.32
N ILE A 178 11.28 -10.38 -0.13
CA ILE A 178 10.86 -10.54 -1.52
C ILE A 178 11.57 -9.51 -2.40
N ALA A 179 11.57 -8.24 -1.99
CA ALA A 179 12.16 -7.14 -2.75
C ALA A 179 13.67 -7.31 -2.97
N GLN A 180 14.38 -7.96 -2.04
CA GLN A 180 15.82 -8.24 -2.14
C GLN A 180 16.15 -9.48 -2.97
N ARG A 181 15.16 -10.27 -3.39
CA ARG A 181 15.36 -11.53 -4.10
C ARG A 181 14.82 -11.43 -5.53
N PRO A 182 15.70 -11.19 -6.53
CA PRO A 182 15.27 -11.06 -7.92
C PRO A 182 14.66 -12.35 -8.48
N HIS A 183 15.03 -13.51 -7.94
CA HIS A 183 14.45 -14.78 -8.35
C HIS A 183 14.01 -15.58 -7.14
N MET A 184 12.72 -15.87 -7.08
CA MET A 184 12.11 -16.69 -6.03
C MET A 184 11.42 -17.90 -6.67
N PRO A 185 11.69 -19.14 -6.25
CA PRO A 185 10.97 -20.32 -6.74
C PRO A 185 9.45 -20.21 -6.50
N GLU A 186 8.65 -20.78 -7.40
CA GLU A 186 7.17 -20.72 -7.31
C GLU A 186 6.63 -21.20 -5.95
N ALA A 187 7.18 -22.28 -5.41
CA ALA A 187 6.77 -22.79 -4.09
C ALA A 187 6.99 -21.76 -2.97
N GLU A 188 8.10 -21.03 -2.99
CA GLU A 188 8.40 -19.96 -2.03
C GLU A 188 7.50 -18.74 -2.23
N ARG A 189 7.19 -18.39 -3.49
CA ARG A 189 6.23 -17.31 -3.78
C ARG A 189 4.86 -17.62 -3.21
N GLN A 190 4.37 -18.85 -3.44
CA GLN A 190 3.10 -19.30 -2.89
C GLN A 190 3.13 -19.33 -1.36
N ALA A 191 4.25 -19.71 -0.75
CA ALA A 191 4.42 -19.67 0.69
C ALA A 191 4.39 -18.24 1.23
N ALA A 192 5.03 -17.29 0.55
CA ALA A 192 4.99 -15.87 0.91
C ALA A 192 3.57 -15.30 0.84
N VAL A 193 2.81 -15.62 -0.21
CA VAL A 193 1.41 -15.21 -0.35
C VAL A 193 0.55 -15.79 0.79
N ARG A 194 0.68 -17.10 1.10
CA ARG A 194 -0.01 -17.71 2.24
C ARG A 194 0.37 -17.06 3.56
N ARG A 195 1.66 -16.76 3.76
CA ARG A 195 2.11 -16.09 4.99
C ARG A 195 1.49 -14.71 5.13
N ALA A 196 1.41 -13.94 4.03
CA ALA A 196 0.74 -12.65 4.03
C ALA A 196 -0.76 -12.78 4.39
N ASP A 197 -1.45 -13.81 3.89
CA ASP A 197 -2.83 -14.10 4.28
C ASP A 197 -2.99 -14.41 5.77
N ASP A 198 -2.06 -15.19 6.35
CA ASP A 198 -2.08 -15.52 7.78
C ASP A 198 -1.88 -14.27 8.65
N LEU A 199 -0.98 -13.36 8.25
CA LEU A 199 -0.73 -12.09 8.95
C LEU A 199 -1.97 -11.19 8.93
N MET A 200 -2.80 -11.31 7.89
CA MET A 200 -4.06 -10.58 7.72
C MET A 200 -5.28 -11.29 8.32
N ALA A 201 -5.09 -12.33 9.16
CA ALA A 201 -6.19 -13.11 9.73
C ALA A 201 -7.30 -12.29 10.40
N GLY A 202 -6.96 -11.16 11.04
CA GLY A 202 -7.91 -10.24 11.69
C GLY A 202 -8.43 -9.10 10.81
N ALA A 203 -8.19 -9.12 9.51
CA ALA A 203 -8.68 -8.11 8.56
C ALA A 203 -9.89 -8.63 7.76
N ASP A 204 -10.68 -7.71 7.23
CA ASP A 204 -11.71 -8.01 6.24
C ASP A 204 -11.11 -8.53 4.91
N ASP A 205 -11.97 -9.13 4.08
CA ASP A 205 -11.56 -9.76 2.82
C ASP A 205 -10.96 -8.77 1.82
N GLY A 206 -11.42 -7.52 1.81
CA GLY A 206 -10.91 -6.46 0.94
C GLY A 206 -9.47 -6.12 1.30
N ALA A 207 -9.22 -5.75 2.55
CA ALA A 207 -7.87 -5.48 3.04
C ALA A 207 -6.91 -6.67 2.85
N ARG A 208 -7.37 -7.90 3.12
CA ARG A 208 -6.60 -9.12 2.89
C ARG A 208 -6.24 -9.29 1.40
N ALA A 209 -7.20 -9.08 0.50
CA ALA A 209 -6.99 -9.18 -0.94
C ALA A 209 -5.95 -8.16 -1.44
N VAL A 210 -5.93 -6.95 -0.88
CA VAL A 210 -4.92 -5.92 -1.21
C VAL A 210 -3.50 -6.41 -0.92
N VAL A 211 -3.23 -6.85 0.32
CA VAL A 211 -1.90 -7.31 0.72
C VAL A 211 -1.49 -8.56 -0.07
N ARG A 212 -2.42 -9.51 -0.25
CA ARG A 212 -2.20 -10.71 -1.06
C ARG A 212 -1.76 -10.35 -2.48
N ALA A 213 -2.48 -9.45 -3.15
CA ALA A 213 -2.17 -9.02 -4.51
C ALA A 213 -0.83 -8.28 -4.60
N GLN A 214 -0.50 -7.46 -3.60
CA GLN A 214 0.78 -6.76 -3.54
C GLN A 214 1.95 -7.72 -3.39
N VAL A 215 1.85 -8.69 -2.47
CA VAL A 215 2.88 -9.72 -2.24
C VAL A 215 3.05 -10.62 -3.47
N ALA A 216 1.95 -11.07 -4.08
CA ALA A 216 2.00 -11.84 -5.31
C ALA A 216 2.68 -11.07 -6.46
N ALA A 217 2.33 -9.80 -6.64
CA ALA A 217 2.94 -8.94 -7.66
C ALA A 217 4.43 -8.69 -7.39
N ALA A 218 4.83 -8.50 -6.13
CA ALA A 218 6.23 -8.35 -5.73
C ALA A 218 7.05 -9.57 -6.13
N ALA A 219 6.53 -10.75 -5.79
CA ALA A 219 7.18 -12.02 -6.04
C ALA A 219 7.26 -12.39 -7.53
N ALA A 220 6.33 -11.88 -8.36
CA ALA A 220 6.28 -12.15 -9.80
C ALA A 220 7.11 -11.16 -10.65
N SER A 221 7.16 -9.88 -10.28
CA SER A 221 7.72 -8.80 -11.12
C SER A 221 9.22 -8.91 -11.39
N MET A 222 9.94 -9.73 -10.63
CA MET A 222 11.40 -9.87 -10.78
C MET A 222 11.83 -11.04 -11.69
N GLN A 223 10.88 -11.77 -12.29
CA GLN A 223 11.18 -12.84 -13.26
C GLN A 223 11.34 -12.35 -14.71
N GLN A 224 11.06 -11.08 -15.03
CA GLN A 224 10.99 -10.61 -16.42
C GLN A 224 12.35 -10.20 -17.04
N ASP A 225 13.44 -10.15 -16.28
CA ASP A 225 14.80 -9.88 -16.81
C ASP A 225 15.52 -11.16 -17.27
N LYS A 226 14.96 -11.89 -18.24
CA LYS A 226 15.72 -12.91 -18.99
C LYS A 226 16.12 -12.31 -20.34
N PRO A 227 17.43 -12.19 -20.66
CA PRO A 227 17.85 -11.78 -21.99
C PRO A 227 17.31 -12.78 -23.02
N MET A 228 16.75 -12.25 -24.10
CA MET A 228 16.22 -12.99 -25.23
C MET A 228 17.36 -13.77 -25.89
N GLU A 229 17.53 -15.04 -25.52
CA GLU A 229 18.48 -15.94 -26.17
C GLU A 229 17.91 -16.34 -27.54
N GLN A 230 18.63 -15.95 -28.58
CA GLN A 230 18.26 -16.04 -29.99
C GLN A 230 18.15 -17.49 -30.48
N ASP A 231 17.12 -17.70 -31.31
CA ASP A 231 16.96 -18.67 -32.40
C ASP A 231 17.46 -20.11 -32.21
N LYS A 232 16.49 -21.03 -32.14
CA LYS A 232 16.56 -22.31 -32.86
C LYS A 232 15.32 -22.52 -33.73
N PRO A 233 15.45 -23.12 -34.92
CA PRO A 233 14.32 -23.28 -35.85
C PRO A 233 13.32 -24.30 -35.31
N VAL A 234 12.04 -23.96 -35.46
CA VAL A 234 10.89 -24.76 -35.04
C VAL A 234 10.75 -25.99 -35.95
N GLU A 235 10.96 -27.18 -35.37
CA GLU A 235 10.43 -28.43 -35.92
C GLU A 235 8.92 -28.50 -35.64
N GLN A 236 8.16 -28.81 -36.69
CA GLN A 236 6.71 -28.89 -36.70
C GLN A 236 6.22 -29.99 -35.74
N ASN A 237 5.41 -29.62 -34.75
CA ASN A 237 4.64 -30.57 -33.95
C ASN A 237 3.13 -30.37 -34.13
N SER A 238 2.47 -31.52 -34.29
CA SER A 238 1.07 -31.81 -34.57
C SER A 238 0.05 -31.18 -33.60
N PRO A 239 -1.23 -31.07 -34.01
CA PRO A 239 -2.25 -30.32 -33.30
C PRO A 239 -2.96 -31.17 -32.22
N GLU A 240 -2.33 -31.49 -31.09
CA GLU A 240 -3.02 -32.17 -29.98
C GLU A 240 -2.69 -31.68 -28.55
N ASP A 241 -1.96 -30.59 -28.36
CA ASP A 241 -1.58 -30.14 -27.00
C ASP A 241 -2.09 -28.74 -26.61
N SER A 242 -3.37 -28.47 -26.92
CA SER A 242 -4.04 -27.18 -26.62
C SER A 242 -4.94 -27.26 -25.39
N ALA A 243 -4.48 -27.88 -24.29
CA ALA A 243 -5.25 -27.99 -23.06
C ALA A 243 -4.41 -27.96 -21.78
N ALA A 244 -3.56 -26.94 -21.59
CA ALA A 244 -3.11 -26.49 -20.26
C ALA A 244 -2.30 -25.17 -20.33
N ARG A 245 -2.82 -24.14 -21.01
CA ARG A 245 -2.42 -22.77 -20.64
C ARG A 245 -3.32 -22.36 -19.49
N VAL A 246 -2.81 -22.47 -18.26
CA VAL A 246 -3.35 -21.71 -17.14
C VAL A 246 -3.32 -20.27 -17.59
N GLY A 247 -4.49 -19.74 -17.98
CA GLY A 247 -4.62 -18.37 -18.40
C GLY A 247 -4.09 -17.49 -17.29
N ALA A 248 -3.02 -16.74 -17.55
CA ALA A 248 -2.68 -15.61 -16.72
C ALA A 248 -3.96 -14.77 -16.61
N ALA A 249 -4.50 -14.64 -15.39
CA ALA A 249 -5.63 -13.76 -15.17
C ALA A 249 -5.29 -12.39 -15.78
N PRO A 250 -6.21 -11.76 -16.53
CA PRO A 250 -5.95 -10.45 -17.11
C PRO A 250 -5.46 -9.51 -16.00
N ALA A 251 -4.41 -8.74 -16.30
CA ALA A 251 -3.87 -7.77 -15.35
C ALA A 251 -5.01 -6.90 -14.84
N PRO A 252 -5.16 -6.73 -13.52
CA PRO A 252 -6.34 -6.10 -12.99
C PRO A 252 -6.28 -4.60 -13.32
N VAL A 253 -7.27 -4.11 -14.08
CA VAL A 253 -7.24 -2.78 -14.71
C VAL A 253 -7.74 -1.72 -13.72
N LEU A 254 -6.88 -0.76 -13.38
CA LEU A 254 -7.27 0.42 -12.61
C LEU A 254 -8.07 1.38 -13.49
N PRO A 255 -9.02 2.15 -12.91
CA PRO A 255 -9.63 3.28 -13.59
C PRO A 255 -8.54 4.23 -14.08
N GLN A 256 -8.63 4.68 -15.34
CA GLN A 256 -7.58 5.46 -15.98
C GLN A 256 -7.27 6.75 -15.22
N GLU A 257 -8.30 7.38 -14.65
CA GLU A 257 -8.16 8.63 -13.91
C GLU A 257 -7.41 8.42 -12.58
N LEU A 258 -7.66 7.30 -11.89
CA LEU A 258 -6.87 6.93 -10.70
C LEU A 258 -5.43 6.63 -11.10
N GLU A 259 -5.21 5.89 -12.18
CA GLU A 259 -3.88 5.62 -12.71
C GLU A 259 -3.12 6.90 -13.09
N ASP A 260 -3.79 7.90 -13.64
CA ASP A 260 -3.20 9.19 -13.98
C ASP A 260 -2.85 10.01 -12.74
N VAL A 261 -3.72 10.03 -11.71
CA VAL A 261 -3.40 10.65 -10.41
C VAL A 261 -2.17 9.99 -9.78
N LEU A 262 -2.12 8.66 -9.75
CA LEU A 262 -0.97 7.93 -9.20
C LEU A 262 0.32 8.23 -9.96
N ARG A 263 0.26 8.23 -11.28
CA ARG A 263 1.43 8.50 -12.12
C ARG A 263 1.98 9.89 -11.87
N THR A 264 1.11 10.90 -11.90
CA THR A 264 1.50 12.32 -11.83
C THR A 264 1.83 12.81 -10.43
N SER A 265 1.28 12.19 -9.38
CA SER A 265 1.33 12.72 -8.01
C SER A 265 2.03 11.80 -7.00
N LEU A 266 2.43 10.59 -7.40
CA LEU A 266 3.06 9.62 -6.48
C LEU A 266 4.20 8.85 -7.13
N LEU A 267 3.96 8.17 -8.26
CA LEU A 267 4.92 7.23 -8.84
C LEU A 267 6.14 7.95 -9.43
N THR A 268 5.94 9.05 -10.16
CA THR A 268 7.06 9.84 -10.70
C THR A 268 7.93 10.42 -9.59
N ASP A 269 7.33 10.95 -8.52
CA ASP A 269 8.06 11.49 -7.38
C ASP A 269 8.83 10.39 -6.65
N TRP A 270 8.22 9.21 -6.49
CA TRP A 270 8.86 8.03 -5.92
C TRP A 270 10.12 7.64 -6.69
N GLU A 271 10.03 7.52 -8.02
CA GLU A 271 11.20 7.22 -8.86
C GLU A 271 12.29 8.28 -8.71
N GLN A 272 11.93 9.56 -8.61
CA GLN A 272 12.91 10.65 -8.45
C GLN A 272 13.63 10.62 -7.10
N VAL A 273 12.92 10.37 -5.99
CA VAL A 273 13.53 10.38 -4.65
C VAL A 273 14.23 9.06 -4.30
N THR A 274 13.94 7.98 -5.02
CA THR A 274 14.54 6.66 -4.80
C THR A 274 15.63 6.29 -5.79
N ALA A 275 15.81 7.06 -6.87
CA ALA A 275 16.92 6.86 -7.80
C ALA A 275 18.28 7.04 -7.09
N PRO A 276 19.28 6.21 -7.41
CA PRO A 276 20.64 6.44 -6.93
C PRO A 276 21.15 7.79 -7.46
N ALA A 277 21.74 8.58 -6.57
CA ALA A 277 22.37 9.86 -6.88
C ALA A 277 23.65 9.72 -7.71
#